data_AF-A0A925PTJ8-F1
#
_entry.id   AF-A0A925PTJ8-F1
#
_cell.length_a   1.000
_cell.length_b   1.000
_cell.length_c   1.000
_cell.angle_alpha   90.00
_cell.angle_beta   90.00
_cell.angle_gamma   90.00
#
_symmetry.space_group_name_H-M   'P 1'
#
loop_
_entity.id
_entity.type
_entity.pdbx_description
1 polymer ?
#
loop_
_entity_poly.entity_id
_entity_poly.type
_entity_poly.pdbx_seq_one_letter_code
_entity_poly.pdbx_strand_id
1 'polypeptide(L)'
;MKPARLHYFYAHNWPGRLWVLAAPLAGAGLMAVALGPMPDLETPLSRDARGYLLLLALGALLGWFIGGLAGVFVLGPLYYHRSQLNGAPFVAGDRVLILRGRDRGQVLTVVESLDYRGSLRLANGRYYDALHVIRDGDARAPM
;
A
#
# COMPACT_ATOMS: atom_id res chain seq x y z
N MET A 1 -20.95 7.16 -13.64
CA MET A 1 -19.62 7.74 -13.95
C MET A 1 -18.53 6.72 -13.64
N LYS A 2 -17.32 6.81 -14.22
CA LYS A 2 -16.23 5.84 -13.99
C LYS A 2 -15.12 6.45 -13.11
N PRO A 3 -14.71 5.80 -12.00
CA PRO A 3 -13.59 6.27 -11.20
C PRO A 3 -12.28 6.33 -11.99
N ALA A 4 -11.44 7.32 -11.68
CA ALA A 4 -10.08 7.39 -12.21
C ALA A 4 -9.27 6.13 -11.87
N ARG A 5 -8.35 5.74 -12.76
CA ARG A 5 -7.45 4.58 -12.56
C ARG A 5 -6.67 4.67 -11.24
N LEU A 6 -6.34 5.90 -10.83
CA LEU A 6 -5.65 6.16 -9.58
C LEU A 6 -6.47 5.73 -8.35
N HIS A 7 -7.81 5.85 -8.36
CA HIS A 7 -8.63 5.36 -7.24
C HIS A 7 -8.49 3.84 -7.09
N TYR A 8 -8.49 3.10 -8.21
CA TYR A 8 -8.25 1.66 -8.18
C TYR A 8 -6.85 1.29 -7.74
N PHE A 9 -5.84 2.08 -8.13
CA PHE A 9 -4.44 1.85 -7.73
C PHE A 9 -4.28 1.87 -6.20
N TYR A 10 -4.80 2.91 -5.54
CA TYR A 10 -4.76 3.04 -4.08
C TYR A 10 -5.67 2.03 -3.38
N ALA A 11 -6.88 1.77 -3.90
CA ALA A 11 -7.79 0.78 -3.31
C ALA A 11 -7.15 -0.62 -3.26
N HIS A 12 -6.29 -0.98 -4.24
CA HIS A 12 -5.57 -2.26 -4.26
C HIS A 12 -4.28 -2.27 -3.41
N ASN A 13 -3.99 -1.21 -2.66
CA ASN A 13 -2.79 -1.05 -1.85
C ASN A 13 -1.49 -1.19 -2.66
N TRP A 14 -1.48 -0.74 -3.93
CA TRP A 14 -0.28 -0.76 -4.75
C TRP A 14 0.89 0.04 -4.17
N PRO A 15 0.71 1.25 -3.60
CA PRO A 15 1.80 1.98 -2.95
C PRO A 15 2.47 1.14 -1.86
N GLY A 16 1.67 0.50 -1.00
CA GLY A 16 2.20 -0.38 0.05
C GLY A 16 2.93 -1.60 -0.51
N ARG A 17 2.42 -2.23 -1.57
CA ARG A 17 3.09 -3.36 -2.23
C ARG A 17 4.44 -2.96 -2.83
N LEU A 18 4.49 -1.82 -3.52
CA LEU A 18 5.73 -1.28 -4.08
C LEU A 18 6.72 -0.96 -2.97
N TRP A 19 6.25 -0.38 -1.86
CA TRP A 19 7.10 -0.08 -0.71
C TRP A 19 7.71 -1.33 -0.09
N VAL A 20 6.89 -2.34 0.18
CA VAL A 20 7.29 -3.64 0.74
C VAL A 20 8.27 -4.38 -0.15
N LEU A 21 8.18 -4.20 -1.47
CA LEU A 21 9.13 -4.76 -2.44
C LEU A 21 10.42 -3.93 -2.53
N ALA A 22 10.31 -2.61 -2.60
CA ALA A 22 11.42 -1.71 -2.85
C ALA A 22 12.36 -1.60 -1.64
N ALA A 23 11.82 -1.59 -0.42
CA ALA A 23 12.59 -1.45 0.81
C ALA A 23 13.70 -2.53 0.99
N PRO A 24 13.40 -3.85 0.90
CA PRO A 24 14.43 -4.87 1.01
C PRO A 24 15.40 -4.85 -0.18
N LEU A 25 14.93 -4.54 -1.40
CA LEU A 25 15.80 -4.44 -2.57
C LEU A 25 16.78 -3.27 -2.44
N ALA A 26 16.33 -2.13 -1.92
CA ALA A 26 17.20 -1.00 -1.63
C ALA A 26 18.23 -1.36 -0.55
N GLY A 27 17.82 -2.04 0.53
CA GLY A 27 18.74 -2.51 1.57
C GLY A 27 19.80 -3.48 1.04
N ALA A 28 19.39 -4.46 0.23
CA ALA A 28 20.32 -5.37 -0.45
C ALA A 28 21.24 -4.64 -1.43
N GLY A 29 20.70 -3.69 -2.22
CA GLY A 29 21.47 -2.92 -3.18
C GLY A 29 22.52 -2.03 -2.53
N LEU A 30 22.16 -1.34 -1.44
CA LEU A 30 23.11 -0.55 -0.64
C LEU A 30 24.20 -1.43 -0.03
N MET A 31 23.84 -2.61 0.46
CA MET A 31 24.82 -3.59 0.95
C MET A 31 25.74 -4.06 -0.17
N ALA A 32 25.22 -4.37 -1.36
CA ALA A 32 26.02 -4.77 -2.51
C ALA A 32 27.04 -3.69 -2.89
N VAL A 33 26.60 -2.42 -2.93
CA VAL A 33 27.49 -1.27 -3.19
C VAL A 33 28.58 -1.16 -2.10
N ALA A 34 28.23 -1.37 -0.83
CA ALA A 34 29.17 -1.29 0.28
C ALA A 34 30.21 -2.43 0.29
N LEU A 35 29.81 -3.64 -0.15
CA LEU A 35 30.70 -4.80 -0.23
C LEU A 35 31.62 -4.77 -1.45
N GLY A 36 31.27 -4.00 -2.48
CA GLY A 36 32.07 -3.85 -3.69
C GLY A 36 31.82 -4.97 -4.72
N PRO A 37 32.81 -5.30 -5.56
CA PRO A 37 32.62 -6.25 -6.65
C PRO A 37 32.22 -7.63 -6.13
N MET A 38 31.32 -8.28 -6.87
CA MET A 38 30.83 -9.61 -6.55
C MET A 38 31.99 -10.62 -6.58
N PRO A 39 32.16 -11.45 -5.53
CA PRO A 39 33.16 -12.50 -5.54
C PRO A 39 32.82 -13.53 -6.63
N ASP A 40 33.84 -14.24 -7.09
CA ASP A 40 33.67 -15.28 -8.09
C ASP A 40 32.70 -16.37 -7.59
N LEU A 41 31.60 -16.54 -8.30
CA LEU A 41 30.54 -17.48 -7.96
C LEU A 41 30.73 -18.86 -8.60
N GLU A 42 31.79 -19.07 -9.38
CA GLU A 42 32.05 -20.37 -10.02
C GLU A 42 32.25 -21.49 -8.99
N THR A 43 32.64 -21.15 -7.77
CA THR A 43 32.56 -22.05 -6.61
C THR A 43 31.48 -21.58 -5.63
N PRO A 44 30.19 -21.89 -5.88
CA PRO A 44 29.04 -21.34 -5.13
C PRO A 44 28.98 -21.72 -3.64
N LEU A 45 29.98 -22.44 -3.14
CA LEU A 45 30.14 -22.84 -1.74
C LEU A 45 31.43 -22.34 -1.08
N SER A 46 32.19 -21.45 -1.72
CA SER A 46 33.33 -20.78 -1.08
C SER A 46 32.86 -19.99 0.15
N ARG A 47 33.72 -19.91 1.17
CA ARG A 47 33.40 -19.18 2.42
C ARG A 47 33.02 -17.72 2.13
N ASP A 48 33.65 -17.15 1.11
CA ASP A 48 33.49 -15.75 0.70
C ASP A 48 32.15 -15.52 -0.01
N ALA A 49 31.74 -16.42 -0.91
CA ALA A 49 30.42 -16.36 -1.55
C ALA A 49 29.28 -16.48 -0.52
N ARG A 50 29.41 -17.38 0.47
CA ARG A 50 28.42 -17.52 1.55
C ARG A 50 28.35 -16.27 2.42
N GLY A 51 29.50 -15.71 2.79
CA GLY A 51 29.58 -14.47 3.57
C GLY A 51 28.92 -13.31 2.83
N TYR A 52 29.21 -13.17 1.54
CA TYR A 52 28.62 -12.14 0.69
C TYR A 52 27.10 -12.27 0.60
N LEU A 53 26.57 -13.46 0.30
CA LEU A 53 25.12 -13.71 0.24
C LEU A 53 24.44 -13.50 1.59
N LEU A 54 25.07 -13.90 2.70
CA LEU A 54 24.56 -13.67 4.04
C LEU A 54 24.45 -12.16 4.33
N LEU A 55 25.48 -11.38 3.99
CA LEU A 55 25.46 -9.93 4.18
C LEU A 55 24.39 -9.28 3.31
N LEU A 56 24.20 -9.70 2.06
CA LEU A 56 23.09 -9.22 1.21
C LEU A 56 21.72 -9.55 1.82
N ALA A 57 21.54 -10.76 2.34
CA ALA A 57 20.29 -11.15 3.01
C ALA A 57 20.04 -10.31 4.27
N LEU A 58 21.09 -10.04 5.06
CA LEU A 58 21.01 -9.14 6.21
C LEU A 58 20.72 -7.70 5.78
N GLY A 59 21.29 -7.23 4.68
CA GLY A 59 20.98 -5.93 4.07
C GLY A 59 19.52 -5.83 3.64
N ALA A 60 18.97 -6.87 3.01
CA ALA A 60 17.57 -6.95 2.65
C ALA A 60 16.65 -6.93 3.88
N LEU A 61 17.00 -7.70 4.92
CA LEU A 61 16.26 -7.74 6.18
C LEU A 61 16.31 -6.39 6.90
N LEU A 62 17.46 -5.73 6.92
CA LEU A 62 17.60 -4.39 7.48
C LEU A 62 16.77 -3.38 6.70
N GLY A 63 16.82 -3.44 5.36
CA GLY A 63 15.98 -2.64 4.47
C GLY A 63 14.49 -2.85 4.73
N TRP A 64 14.05 -4.08 5.00
CA TRP A 64 12.68 -4.39 5.40
C TRP A 64 12.27 -3.69 6.70
N PHE A 65 13.08 -3.78 7.77
CA PHE A 65 12.75 -3.15 9.06
C PHE A 65 12.78 -1.62 8.99
N ILE A 66 13.84 -1.05 8.40
CA ILE A 66 13.97 0.41 8.24
C ILE A 66 12.86 0.92 7.32
N GLY A 67 12.62 0.23 6.21
CA GLY A 67 11.54 0.55 5.29
C GLY A 67 10.16 0.43 5.94
N GLY A 68 9.93 -0.57 6.78
CA GLY A 68 8.69 -0.68 7.56
C GLY A 68 8.47 0.53 8.47
N LEU A 69 9.49 0.92 9.23
CA LEU A 69 9.43 2.08 10.12
C LEU A 69 9.22 3.40 9.35
N ALA A 70 10.02 3.65 8.32
CA ALA A 70 9.90 4.82 7.45
C ALA A 70 8.55 4.84 6.70
N GLY A 71 8.06 3.65 6.33
CA GLY A 71 6.80 3.46 5.62
C GLY A 71 5.60 3.98 6.40
N VAL A 72 5.60 3.91 7.74
CA VAL A 72 4.53 4.48 8.56
C VAL A 72 4.41 5.99 8.32
N PHE A 73 5.53 6.70 8.25
CA PHE A 73 5.56 8.16 8.09
C PHE A 73 5.32 8.62 6.65
N VAL A 74 5.51 7.74 5.66
CA VAL A 74 5.26 8.07 4.25
C VAL A 74 3.88 7.58 3.80
N LEU A 75 3.59 6.30 3.99
CA LEU A 75 2.33 5.69 3.54
C LEU A 75 1.14 6.14 4.39
N GLY A 76 1.31 6.34 5.70
CA GLY A 76 0.22 6.75 6.58
C GLY A 76 -0.42 8.08 6.14
N PRO A 77 0.34 9.19 6.08
CA PRO A 77 -0.15 10.47 5.58
C PRO A 77 -0.65 10.40 4.13
N LEU A 78 0.02 9.63 3.27
CA LEU A 78 -0.39 9.44 1.89
C LEU A 78 -1.78 8.80 1.77
N TYR A 79 -2.03 7.74 2.54
CA TYR A 79 -3.32 7.06 2.57
C TYR A 79 -4.40 7.91 3.23
N TYR A 80 -4.07 8.66 4.28
CA TYR A 80 -4.99 9.60 4.91
C TYR A 80 -5.40 10.73 3.95
N HIS A 81 -4.45 11.37 3.28
CA HIS A 81 -4.76 12.38 2.27
C HIS A 81 -5.60 11.78 1.13
N ARG A 82 -5.31 10.54 0.72
CA ARG A 82 -6.06 9.89 -0.34
C ARG A 82 -7.50 9.55 0.05
N SER A 83 -7.76 9.19 1.30
CA SER A 83 -9.12 8.95 1.77
C SER A 83 -9.95 10.23 1.77
N GLN A 84 -9.36 11.38 2.12
CA GLN A 84 -10.01 12.69 2.01
C GLN A 84 -10.41 12.99 0.55
N LEU A 85 -9.53 12.71 -0.41
CA LEU A 85 -9.84 12.87 -1.84
C LEU A 85 -10.93 11.92 -2.34
N ASN A 86 -11.20 10.81 -1.65
CA ASN A 86 -12.32 9.92 -1.95
C ASN A 86 -13.65 10.40 -1.34
N GLY A 87 -13.64 11.52 -0.60
CA GLY A 87 -14.80 12.10 0.05
C GLY A 87 -14.90 11.81 1.55
N ALA A 88 -13.87 11.23 2.17
CA ALA A 88 -13.85 11.10 3.64
C ALA A 88 -13.81 12.50 4.30
N PRO A 89 -14.41 12.69 5.50
CA PRO A 89 -15.14 11.68 6.27
C PRO A 89 -16.51 11.35 5.65
N PHE A 90 -16.92 10.09 5.79
CA PHE A 90 -18.21 9.59 5.30
C PHE A 90 -19.22 9.57 6.45
N VAL A 91 -20.48 9.89 6.15
CA VAL A 91 -21.57 9.90 7.13
C VAL A 91 -22.69 8.95 6.73
N ALA A 92 -23.49 8.52 7.70
CA ALA A 92 -24.67 7.70 7.43
C ALA A 92 -25.62 8.41 6.46
N GLY A 93 -26.09 7.69 5.44
CA GLY A 93 -26.88 8.24 4.33
C GLY A 93 -26.06 8.59 3.08
N ASP A 94 -24.73 8.68 3.17
CA ASP A 94 -23.88 8.90 2.00
C ASP A 94 -24.02 7.75 1.00
N ARG A 95 -24.09 8.07 -0.29
CA ARG A 95 -23.95 7.07 -1.37
C ARG A 95 -22.49 6.95 -1.74
N VAL A 96 -21.98 5.73 -1.79
CA VAL A 96 -20.58 5.45 -2.12
C VAL A 96 -20.47 4.35 -3.17
N LEU A 97 -19.51 4.50 -4.08
CA LEU A 97 -19.16 3.51 -5.09
C LEU A 97 -17.99 2.65 -4.59
N ILE A 98 -18.16 1.33 -4.66
CA ILE A 98 -17.15 0.37 -4.22
C ILE A 98 -16.06 0.21 -5.30
N LEU A 99 -14.80 0.43 -4.91
CA LEU A 99 -13.64 0.38 -5.79
C LEU A 99 -12.95 -0.99 -5.80
N ARG A 100 -13.11 -1.79 -4.75
CA ARG A 100 -12.40 -3.07 -4.60
C ARG A 100 -13.27 -4.14 -3.92
N GLY A 101 -12.99 -5.39 -4.25
CA GLY A 101 -13.62 -6.57 -3.65
C GLY A 101 -14.76 -7.12 -4.50
N ARG A 102 -15.56 -8.00 -3.89
CA ARG A 102 -16.65 -8.72 -4.56
C ARG A 102 -17.74 -7.80 -5.10
N ASP A 103 -17.99 -6.69 -4.41
CA ASP A 103 -19.09 -5.77 -4.71
C ASP A 103 -18.60 -4.55 -5.52
N ARG A 104 -17.41 -4.66 -6.15
CA ARG A 104 -16.80 -3.60 -6.96
C ARG A 104 -17.76 -3.12 -8.04
N GLY A 105 -17.87 -1.80 -8.18
CA GLY A 105 -18.72 -1.15 -9.17
C GLY A 105 -20.16 -0.93 -8.70
N GLN A 106 -20.55 -1.45 -7.54
CA GLN A 106 -21.86 -1.18 -6.93
C GLN A 106 -21.84 0.14 -6.15
N VAL A 107 -22.97 0.85 -6.21
CA VAL A 107 -23.23 2.02 -5.38
C VAL A 107 -24.10 1.56 -4.21
N LEU A 108 -23.62 1.79 -2.98
CA LEU A 108 -24.35 1.46 -1.76
C LEU A 108 -24.43 2.67 -0.84
N THR A 109 -25.41 2.66 0.05
CA THR A 109 -25.56 3.69 1.08
C THR A 109 -24.77 3.30 2.33
N VAL A 110 -24.07 4.26 2.92
CA VAL A 110 -23.42 4.14 4.23
C VAL A 110 -24.49 4.08 5.30
N VAL A 111 -24.46 3.03 6.11
CA VAL A 111 -25.35 2.85 7.27
C VAL A 111 -24.70 3.42 8.53
N GLU A 112 -23.39 3.23 8.66
CA GLU A 112 -22.64 3.59 9.87
C GLU A 112 -21.17 3.82 9.50
N SER A 113 -20.54 4.85 10.08
CA SER A 113 -19.10 5.09 9.98
C SER A 113 -18.41 4.80 11.31
N LEU A 114 -17.33 4.01 11.25
CA LEU A 114 -16.47 3.68 12.39
C LEU A 114 -15.14 4.42 12.22
N ASP A 115 -15.13 5.70 12.59
CA ASP A 115 -13.98 6.59 12.38
C ASP A 115 -12.68 6.07 13.03
N TYR A 116 -12.77 5.47 14.23
CA TYR A 116 -11.60 4.94 14.94
C TYR A 116 -10.95 3.71 14.25
N ARG A 117 -11.65 3.08 13.29
CA ARG A 117 -11.15 1.94 12.49
C ARG A 117 -11.04 2.27 10.99
N GLY A 118 -11.37 3.49 10.57
CA GLY A 118 -11.46 3.86 9.16
C GLY A 118 -12.42 2.97 8.34
N SER A 119 -13.40 2.35 9.01
CA SER A 119 -14.29 1.34 8.41
C SER A 119 -15.71 1.86 8.28
N LEU A 120 -16.41 1.46 7.23
CA LEU A 120 -17.78 1.88 6.92
C LEU A 120 -18.65 0.65 6.78
N ARG A 121 -19.81 0.64 7.45
CA ARG A 121 -20.85 -0.37 7.23
C ARG A 121 -21.76 0.12 6.11
N LEU A 122 -21.91 -0.68 5.07
CA LEU A 122 -22.79 -0.36 3.94
C LEU A 122 -24.12 -1.12 4.04
N ALA A 123 -25.09 -0.71 3.23
CA ALA A 123 -26.45 -1.27 3.20
C ALA A 123 -26.51 -2.80 2.96
N ASN A 124 -25.47 -3.39 2.38
CA ASN A 124 -25.33 -4.84 2.22
C ASN A 124 -24.88 -5.56 3.51
N GLY A 125 -24.78 -4.85 4.63
CA GLY A 125 -24.38 -5.38 5.93
C GLY A 125 -22.88 -5.63 6.09
N ARG A 126 -22.05 -5.33 5.09
CA ARG A 126 -20.59 -5.55 5.13
C ARG A 126 -19.82 -4.28 5.48
N TYR A 127 -18.61 -4.49 5.99
CA TYR A 127 -17.67 -3.43 6.31
C TYR A 127 -16.65 -3.24 5.17
N TYR A 128 -16.37 -1.98 4.84
CA TYR A 128 -15.36 -1.59 3.86
C TYR A 128 -14.47 -0.50 4.44
N ASP A 129 -13.20 -0.51 4.08
CA ASP A 129 -12.29 0.59 4.37
C ASP A 129 -12.69 1.83 3.56
N ALA A 130 -12.57 3.01 4.16
CA ALA A 130 -12.76 4.31 3.50
C ALA A 130 -11.94 4.45 2.20
N LEU A 131 -10.76 3.82 2.10
CA LEU A 131 -9.94 3.79 0.88
C LEU A 131 -10.50 2.92 -0.24
N HIS A 132 -11.38 1.98 0.09
CA HIS A 132 -12.00 1.06 -0.88
C HIS A 132 -13.29 1.61 -1.47
N VAL A 133 -13.72 2.81 -1.07
CA VAL A 133 -14.93 3.45 -1.56
C VAL A 133 -14.65 4.89 -1.98
N ILE A 134 -15.56 5.47 -2.75
CA ILE A 134 -15.57 6.88 -3.13
C ILE A 134 -16.99 7.42 -3.05
N ARG A 135 -17.20 8.64 -2.56
CA ARG A 135 -18.53 9.25 -2.50
C ARG A 135 -19.10 9.42 -3.92
N ASP A 136 -20.36 9.04 -4.09
CA ASP A 136 -21.09 9.16 -5.36
C ASP A 136 -21.33 10.65 -5.64
N GLY A 137 -20.58 11.20 -6.61
CA GLY A 137 -20.49 12.64 -6.89
C GLY A 137 -19.05 13.15 -6.93
N ASP A 138 -18.20 12.66 -6.03
CA ASP A 138 -16.79 13.06 -5.88
C ASP A 138 -15.85 12.26 -6.81
N ALA A 139 -16.39 11.35 -7.61
CA ALA A 139 -15.65 10.62 -8.65
C ALA A 139 -15.01 11.53 -9.73
N ARG A 140 -15.26 12.86 -9.68
CA ARG A 140 -14.58 13.87 -10.47
C ARG A 140 -13.28 14.27 -9.76
N ALA A 141 -12.14 13.73 -10.19
CA ALA A 141 -10.89 14.42 -9.96
C ALA A 141 -10.78 15.57 -10.99
N PRO A 142 -10.40 16.80 -10.59
CA PRO A 142 -9.87 17.77 -11.54
C PRO A 142 -8.61 17.18 -12.18
N MET A 143 -8.46 17.42 -13.49
CA MET A 143 -7.27 17.06 -14.26
C MET A 143 -6.02 17.74 -13.69
#